data_AF-A0A0D3DX00-F1
#
_entry.id   AF-A0A0D3DX00-F1
#
_cell.length_a   1.000
_cell.length_b   1.000
_cell.length_c   1.000
_cell.angle_alpha   90.00
_cell.angle_beta   90.00
_cell.angle_gamma   90.00
#
_symmetry.space_group_name_H-M   'P 1'
#
loop_
_entity.id
_entity.type
_entity.pdbx_description
1 polymer ?
#
loop_
_entity_poly.entity_id
_entity_poly.type
_entity_poly.pdbx_seq_one_letter_code
_entity_poly.pdbx_strand_id
1 'polypeptide(L)'
;MAAGLFRTEMSMLSSTLARTYSIPFRKTLISFDSRIAMQTNSLPRTRHSRVASLSSSSPSHSRNFPVPGVEDVFVGYLFGRKKATEVAHVVWEQVIQKGDMVIDATCGNGNDTLAMLKMVTDDSDYFGGCVYAMDVQKDAIESTSSLLNQTLGSKESFSIYAEGMQKERVKLFNMCHSKMEEIVPENSSVRMVAFNLGYLPGGNKSIITVSNTTVLALRAAERILMPGGLISLVVYIGHPGGREELEVVEAFGSSLPVSDWVCCKLQMLNRPLAPVLVFMFKREK
;
A
#
# COMPACT_ATOMS: atom_id res chain seq x y z
N MET A 1 -47.95 -35.94 6.79
CA MET A 1 -48.52 -34.62 7.11
C MET A 1 -47.93 -34.14 8.42
N ALA A 2 -47.06 -33.12 8.38
CA ALA A 2 -46.76 -32.20 9.48
C ALA A 2 -45.65 -31.24 9.01
N ALA A 3 -46.04 -30.26 8.19
CA ALA A 3 -45.28 -29.05 7.98
C ALA A 3 -45.84 -28.02 8.96
N GLY A 4 -45.04 -27.55 9.90
CA GLY A 4 -45.48 -26.54 10.86
C GLY A 4 -44.74 -26.66 12.16
N LEU A 5 -43.54 -26.08 12.23
CA LEU A 5 -42.83 -25.63 13.43
C LEU A 5 -41.46 -25.13 12.96
N PHE A 6 -41.37 -23.85 12.61
CA PHE A 6 -40.18 -22.98 12.63
C PHE A 6 -40.55 -21.67 11.90
N ARG A 7 -41.51 -20.95 12.48
CA ARG A 7 -41.87 -19.59 12.05
C ARG A 7 -42.41 -18.79 13.23
N THR A 8 -41.60 -18.70 14.29
CA THR A 8 -41.92 -17.92 15.49
C THR A 8 -40.62 -17.61 16.24
N GLU A 9 -39.76 -16.78 15.65
CA GLU A 9 -38.68 -16.07 16.39
C GLU A 9 -38.11 -14.88 15.59
N MET A 10 -38.94 -14.22 14.78
CA MET A 10 -38.59 -13.01 14.01
C MET A 10 -39.56 -11.84 14.28
N SER A 11 -40.03 -11.66 15.52
CA SER A 11 -40.90 -10.52 15.86
C SER A 11 -40.67 -9.90 17.25
N MET A 12 -39.46 -10.00 17.82
CA MET A 12 -39.10 -9.29 19.04
C MET A 12 -37.76 -8.62 18.81
N LEU A 13 -37.66 -7.32 19.13
CA LEU A 13 -36.55 -6.36 18.90
C LEU A 13 -36.74 -5.34 17.75
N SER A 14 -37.96 -5.17 17.25
CA SER A 14 -38.41 -3.90 16.65
C SER A 14 -39.25 -3.14 17.68
N SER A 15 -38.57 -2.42 18.57
CA SER A 15 -39.07 -1.29 19.37
C SER A 15 -38.17 -1.13 20.58
N THR A 16 -37.25 -0.15 20.56
CA THR A 16 -36.95 0.81 21.64
C THR A 16 -35.77 1.68 21.16
N LEU A 17 -35.84 2.99 21.41
CA LEU A 17 -34.84 4.05 21.14
C LEU A 17 -34.94 4.79 19.79
N ALA A 18 -36.10 5.37 19.55
CA ALA A 18 -36.18 6.70 18.94
C ALA A 18 -35.99 7.76 20.05
N ARG A 19 -34.87 8.48 20.06
CA ARG A 19 -34.78 9.84 20.63
C ARG A 19 -33.49 10.55 20.17
N THR A 20 -33.73 11.57 19.34
CA THR A 20 -33.00 12.85 19.22
C THR A 20 -31.53 12.83 18.78
N TYR A 21 -31.27 13.31 17.55
CA TYR A 21 -30.49 14.52 17.26
C TYR A 21 -30.77 14.94 15.80
N SER A 22 -31.49 16.06 15.62
CA SER A 22 -31.71 16.72 14.34
C SER A 22 -30.72 17.89 14.22
N ILE A 23 -29.95 17.94 13.14
CA ILE A 23 -29.15 19.12 12.73
C ILE A 23 -29.72 19.58 11.37
N PRO A 24 -30.05 20.87 11.18
CA PRO A 24 -30.79 21.33 10.02
C PRO A 24 -29.91 21.51 8.78
N PHE A 25 -30.30 20.88 7.67
CA PHE A 25 -29.71 21.09 6.35
C PHE A 25 -30.36 22.32 5.68
N ARG A 26 -29.63 23.43 5.60
CA ARG A 26 -30.09 24.65 4.93
C ARG A 26 -29.86 24.53 3.42
N LYS A 27 -30.94 24.44 2.65
CA LYS A 27 -30.93 24.57 1.19
C LYS A 27 -30.57 26.01 0.80
N THR A 28 -29.56 26.20 -0.05
CA THR A 28 -29.52 27.35 -0.97
C THR A 28 -29.13 26.83 -2.35
N LEU A 29 -30.11 26.82 -3.24
CA LEU A 29 -29.95 26.65 -4.69
C LEU A 29 -29.37 27.95 -5.26
N ILE A 30 -28.30 27.86 -6.04
CA ILE A 30 -27.99 28.87 -7.06
C ILE A 30 -27.73 28.12 -8.36
N SER A 31 -28.61 28.36 -9.32
CA SER A 31 -28.51 27.96 -10.71
C SER A 31 -27.34 28.69 -11.39
N PHE A 32 -26.43 27.96 -12.01
CA PHE A 32 -25.48 28.54 -12.96
C PHE A 32 -26.14 28.56 -14.34
N ASP A 33 -26.53 29.76 -14.77
CA ASP A 33 -27.00 30.01 -16.13
C ASP A 33 -25.81 30.42 -17.02
N SER A 34 -25.81 29.90 -18.24
CA SER A 34 -24.71 30.02 -19.20
C SER A 34 -25.08 31.00 -20.30
N ARG A 35 -24.20 32.00 -20.51
CA ARG A 35 -24.13 33.00 -21.61
C ARG A 35 -24.72 34.39 -21.29
N ILE A 36 -23.88 35.42 -21.37
CA ILE A 36 -23.98 36.50 -22.37
C ILE A 36 -22.66 37.29 -22.39
N ALA A 37 -22.26 37.64 -23.61
CA ALA A 37 -20.98 38.20 -23.99
C ALA A 37 -20.97 39.75 -24.02
N MET A 38 -19.76 40.27 -24.22
CA MET A 38 -19.41 41.58 -24.77
C MET A 38 -19.61 42.81 -23.88
N GLN A 39 -18.49 43.37 -23.43
CA GLN A 39 -18.27 44.82 -23.55
C GLN A 39 -16.78 45.14 -23.68
N THR A 40 -16.49 45.81 -24.79
CA THR A 40 -15.25 46.46 -25.18
C THR A 40 -14.92 47.62 -24.25
N ASN A 41 -13.64 47.86 -23.95
CA ASN A 41 -13.10 49.24 -23.93
C ASN A 41 -11.57 49.31 -24.03
N SER A 42 -11.15 49.98 -25.10
CA SER A 42 -9.99 50.83 -25.38
C SER A 42 -8.75 50.85 -24.46
N LEU A 43 -7.59 50.65 -25.12
CA LEU A 43 -6.22 50.97 -24.71
C LEU A 43 -5.97 52.46 -24.43
N PRO A 44 -4.88 52.78 -23.69
CA PRO A 44 -3.91 53.74 -24.19
C PRO A 44 -2.49 53.15 -24.32
N ARG A 45 -1.74 53.72 -25.25
CA ARG A 45 -0.43 53.27 -25.77
C ARG A 45 0.72 54.02 -25.08
N THR A 46 1.91 53.40 -25.13
CA THR A 46 3.28 53.87 -24.80
C THR A 46 3.69 53.68 -23.33
N ARG A 47 4.84 53.09 -22.99
CA ARG A 47 6.21 53.29 -23.50
C ARG A 47 7.07 52.01 -23.47
N HIS A 48 8.00 51.92 -24.41
CA HIS A 48 9.11 50.95 -24.41
C HIS A 48 10.06 51.20 -23.22
N SER A 49 10.30 50.16 -22.42
CA SER A 49 11.50 50.04 -21.60
C SER A 49 12.00 48.59 -21.66
N ARG A 50 13.19 48.42 -22.25
CA ARG A 50 13.99 47.19 -22.23
C ARG A 50 14.23 46.77 -20.78
N VAL A 51 13.93 45.52 -20.43
CA VAL A 51 14.47 44.88 -19.23
C VAL A 51 14.98 43.49 -19.59
N ALA A 52 16.15 43.22 -19.03
CA ALA A 52 17.11 42.16 -19.28
C ALA A 52 16.53 40.74 -19.44
N SER A 53 17.20 40.00 -20.32
CA SER A 53 17.24 38.55 -20.32
C SER A 53 17.72 38.03 -18.96
N LEU A 54 16.78 37.63 -18.11
CA LEU A 54 17.08 36.70 -17.03
C LEU A 54 16.95 35.28 -17.57
N SER A 55 18.09 34.63 -17.73
CA SER A 55 18.23 33.19 -17.81
C SER A 55 17.67 32.58 -16.53
N SER A 56 16.40 32.18 -16.54
CA SER A 56 15.88 31.25 -15.55
C SER A 56 16.35 29.86 -15.93
N SER A 57 17.44 29.43 -15.31
CA SER A 57 17.80 28.02 -15.21
C SER A 57 16.69 27.29 -14.45
N SER A 58 15.72 26.75 -15.19
CA SER A 58 14.76 25.80 -14.65
C SER A 58 15.52 24.61 -14.06
N PRO A 59 15.22 24.15 -12.84
CA PRO A 59 15.80 22.92 -12.35
C PRO A 59 15.32 21.79 -13.26
N SER A 60 16.28 21.03 -13.79
CA SER A 60 16.05 19.85 -14.62
C SER A 60 15.45 18.73 -13.77
N HIS A 61 14.17 18.83 -13.44
CA HIS A 61 13.37 17.68 -13.03
C HIS A 61 12.67 17.10 -14.26
N SER A 62 13.46 16.51 -15.15
CA SER A 62 12.95 15.52 -16.09
C SER A 62 13.13 14.12 -15.50
N ARG A 63 12.34 13.80 -14.45
CA ARG A 63 11.90 12.41 -14.30
C ARG A 63 10.69 12.30 -15.22
N ASN A 64 10.94 11.85 -16.44
CA ASN A 64 9.88 11.61 -17.42
C ASN A 64 8.87 10.62 -16.83
N PHE A 65 7.69 11.11 -16.45
CA PHE A 65 6.49 10.29 -16.40
C PHE A 65 5.91 10.21 -17.82
N PRO A 66 5.33 9.06 -18.23
CA PRO A 66 5.01 7.90 -17.40
C PRO A 66 5.94 6.71 -17.64
N VAL A 67 6.15 5.87 -16.60
CA VAL A 67 6.54 4.48 -16.83
C VAL A 67 5.46 3.83 -17.70
N PRO A 68 5.80 3.29 -18.88
CA PRO A 68 4.81 2.69 -19.77
C PRO A 68 4.01 1.60 -19.05
N GLY A 69 2.67 1.70 -19.06
CA GLY A 69 1.78 0.70 -18.47
C GLY A 69 1.20 1.03 -17.09
N VAL A 70 1.70 2.07 -16.39
CA VAL A 70 1.12 2.55 -15.11
C VAL A 70 -0.37 2.88 -15.29
N GLU A 71 -0.68 3.63 -16.36
CA GLU A 71 -2.03 4.03 -16.70
C GLU A 71 -2.94 2.83 -16.98
N ASP A 72 -2.42 1.79 -17.67
CA ASP A 72 -3.20 0.57 -17.95
C ASP A 72 -3.56 -0.17 -16.66
N VAL A 73 -2.62 -0.31 -15.72
CA VAL A 73 -2.89 -1.00 -14.45
C VAL A 73 -3.91 -0.21 -13.61
N PHE A 74 -3.73 1.11 -13.50
CA PHE A 74 -4.64 1.94 -12.70
C PHE A 74 -6.05 2.01 -13.31
N VAL A 75 -6.15 2.27 -14.61
CA VAL A 75 -7.43 2.27 -15.35
C VAL A 75 -8.06 0.88 -15.32
N GLY A 76 -7.24 -0.17 -15.46
CA GLY A 76 -7.67 -1.55 -15.32
C GLY A 76 -8.26 -1.83 -13.94
N TYR A 77 -7.67 -1.31 -12.86
CA TYR A 77 -8.21 -1.44 -11.50
C TYR A 77 -9.52 -0.69 -11.34
N LEU A 78 -9.61 0.56 -11.83
CA LEU A 78 -10.85 1.35 -11.83
C LEU A 78 -12.00 0.65 -12.57
N PHE A 79 -11.69 -0.06 -13.66
CA PHE A 79 -12.67 -0.86 -14.41
C PHE A 79 -12.87 -2.27 -13.85
N GLY A 80 -12.22 -2.62 -12.73
CA GLY A 80 -12.36 -3.91 -12.08
C GLY A 80 -11.73 -5.09 -12.82
N ARG A 81 -10.77 -4.82 -13.71
CA ARG A 81 -10.03 -5.81 -14.53
C ARG A 81 -8.66 -6.19 -13.93
N LYS A 82 -8.14 -5.38 -13.01
CA LYS A 82 -6.85 -5.56 -12.35
C LYS A 82 -7.03 -5.69 -10.83
N LYS A 83 -6.08 -6.36 -10.17
CA LYS A 83 -6.07 -6.56 -8.71
C LYS A 83 -5.44 -5.37 -7.98
N ALA A 84 -5.79 -5.23 -6.71
CA ALA A 84 -5.19 -4.23 -5.83
C ALA A 84 -3.66 -4.39 -5.72
N THR A 85 -3.16 -5.63 -5.63
CA THR A 85 -1.72 -5.93 -5.57
C THR A 85 -0.98 -5.47 -6.82
N GLU A 86 -1.59 -5.56 -8.02
CA GLU A 86 -0.98 -5.04 -9.26
C GLU A 86 -0.80 -3.52 -9.19
N VAL A 87 -1.79 -2.80 -8.67
CA VAL A 87 -1.68 -1.34 -8.45
C VAL A 87 -0.58 -1.04 -7.43
N ALA A 88 -0.48 -1.83 -6.36
CA ALA A 88 0.56 -1.69 -5.36
C ALA A 88 1.95 -1.84 -6.01
N HIS A 89 2.20 -2.91 -6.76
CA HIS A 89 3.48 -3.17 -7.42
C HIS A 89 3.93 -2.01 -8.32
N VAL A 90 3.00 -1.42 -9.08
CA VAL A 90 3.30 -0.26 -9.93
C VAL A 90 3.74 0.96 -9.12
N VAL A 91 3.15 1.19 -7.93
CA VAL A 91 3.61 2.23 -7.01
C VAL A 91 4.97 1.89 -6.43
N TRP A 92 5.21 0.61 -6.10
CA TRP A 92 6.47 0.15 -5.51
C TRP A 92 7.65 0.36 -6.47
N GLU A 93 7.46 0.13 -7.77
CA GLU A 93 8.46 0.39 -8.82
C GLU A 93 8.91 1.87 -8.90
N GLN A 94 8.11 2.80 -8.40
CA GLN A 94 8.49 4.23 -8.34
C GLN A 94 9.30 4.57 -7.09
N VAL A 95 9.30 3.70 -6.08
CA VAL A 95 9.92 3.94 -4.77
C VAL A 95 11.16 3.09 -4.59
N ILE A 96 11.08 1.81 -4.92
CA ILE A 96 12.17 0.84 -4.75
C ILE A 96 13.25 1.09 -5.81
N GLN A 97 14.49 1.23 -5.34
CA GLN A 97 15.68 1.32 -6.18
C GLN A 97 16.52 0.05 -6.07
N LYS A 98 17.38 -0.16 -7.06
CA LYS A 98 18.37 -1.23 -7.03
C LYS A 98 19.29 -1.04 -5.82
N GLY A 99 19.54 -2.11 -5.08
CA GLY A 99 20.34 -2.06 -3.87
C GLY A 99 19.57 -1.74 -2.59
N ASP A 100 18.28 -1.38 -2.66
CA ASP A 100 17.49 -1.08 -1.46
C ASP A 100 17.23 -2.32 -0.60
N MET A 101 16.97 -2.07 0.68
CA MET A 101 16.43 -3.04 1.62
C MET A 101 14.91 -2.87 1.73
N VAL A 102 14.17 -3.95 1.55
CA VAL A 102 12.71 -3.95 1.60
C VAL A 102 12.18 -5.12 2.43
N ILE A 103 10.98 -4.96 2.98
CA ILE A 103 10.33 -5.93 3.86
C ILE A 103 8.97 -6.33 3.29
N ASP A 104 8.76 -7.62 3.09
CA ASP A 104 7.45 -8.24 2.90
C ASP A 104 6.98 -8.80 4.25
N ALA A 105 6.09 -8.09 4.94
CA ALA A 105 5.68 -8.43 6.30
C ALA A 105 4.67 -9.58 6.36
N THR A 106 4.20 -10.08 5.22
CA THR A 106 3.16 -11.11 5.11
C THR A 106 3.36 -11.90 3.82
N CYS A 107 4.48 -12.65 3.73
CA CYS A 107 4.96 -13.14 2.44
C CYS A 107 4.02 -14.16 1.78
N GLY A 108 3.27 -14.93 2.56
CA GLY A 108 2.28 -15.87 2.06
C GLY A 108 2.85 -16.83 1.01
N ASN A 109 2.28 -16.82 -0.20
CA ASN A 109 2.78 -17.65 -1.31
C ASN A 109 3.98 -17.04 -2.07
N GLY A 110 4.56 -15.93 -1.57
CA GLY A 110 5.83 -15.37 -2.06
C GLY A 110 5.76 -14.46 -3.29
N ASN A 111 4.57 -14.15 -3.82
CA ASN A 111 4.44 -13.33 -5.04
C ASN A 111 5.02 -11.92 -4.86
N ASP A 112 4.72 -11.29 -3.72
CA ASP A 112 5.20 -9.94 -3.41
C ASP A 112 6.69 -9.95 -3.08
N THR A 113 7.15 -10.95 -2.31
CA THR A 113 8.57 -11.21 -2.07
C THR A 113 9.36 -11.33 -3.38
N LEU A 114 8.87 -12.11 -4.35
CA LEU A 114 9.50 -12.27 -5.66
C LEU A 114 9.49 -10.97 -6.47
N ALA A 115 8.40 -10.21 -6.43
CA ALA A 115 8.30 -8.91 -7.10
C ALA A 115 9.30 -7.92 -6.52
N MET A 116 9.34 -7.77 -5.20
CA MET A 116 10.31 -6.95 -4.47
C MET A 116 11.74 -7.35 -4.80
N LEU A 117 12.01 -8.66 -4.86
CA LEU A 117 13.34 -9.15 -5.17
C LEU A 117 13.80 -8.64 -6.55
N LYS A 118 12.96 -8.82 -7.57
CA LYS A 118 13.23 -8.29 -8.92
C LYS A 118 13.42 -6.78 -8.94
N MET A 119 12.70 -6.05 -8.09
CA MET A 119 12.83 -4.60 -7.98
C MET A 119 14.17 -4.19 -7.36
N VAL A 120 14.66 -4.87 -6.31
CA VAL A 120 15.92 -4.51 -5.62
C VAL A 120 17.19 -5.07 -6.29
N THR A 121 17.09 -6.14 -7.08
CA THR A 121 18.26 -6.76 -7.75
C THR A 121 18.46 -6.24 -9.16
N ASP A 122 19.72 -6.14 -9.58
CA ASP A 122 20.13 -5.90 -10.97
C ASP A 122 20.86 -7.14 -11.51
N ASP A 123 21.02 -7.24 -12.83
CA ASP A 123 21.76 -8.33 -13.51
C ASP A 123 23.26 -8.33 -13.16
N SER A 124 23.75 -7.22 -12.60
CA SER A 124 25.10 -7.12 -12.06
C SER A 124 25.16 -7.63 -10.60
N ASP A 125 26.03 -8.60 -10.33
CA ASP A 125 26.29 -9.17 -8.99
C ASP A 125 26.78 -8.14 -7.95
N TYR A 126 26.94 -6.87 -8.33
CA TYR A 126 27.53 -5.82 -7.50
C TYR A 126 26.57 -5.12 -6.53
N PHE A 127 25.28 -4.99 -6.87
CA PHE A 127 24.35 -4.25 -6.01
C PHE A 127 23.96 -5.09 -4.80
N GLY A 128 23.76 -4.50 -3.62
CA GLY A 128 23.56 -5.21 -2.34
C GLY A 128 22.10 -5.36 -1.87
N GLY A 129 21.12 -5.27 -2.77
CA GLY A 129 19.69 -5.28 -2.41
C GLY A 129 19.27 -6.55 -1.68
N CYS A 130 18.36 -6.40 -0.73
CA CYS A 130 17.93 -7.46 0.18
C CYS A 130 16.43 -7.35 0.49
N VAL A 131 15.75 -8.49 0.48
CA VAL A 131 14.34 -8.65 0.86
C VAL A 131 14.27 -9.44 2.16
N TYR A 132 13.61 -8.88 3.17
CA TYR A 132 13.23 -9.61 4.36
C TYR A 132 11.76 -10.01 4.23
N ALA A 133 11.45 -11.30 4.27
CA ALA A 133 10.08 -11.79 4.15
C ALA A 133 9.65 -12.53 5.42
N MET A 134 8.44 -12.26 5.90
CA MET A 134 7.94 -12.79 7.17
C MET A 134 6.56 -13.41 7.01
N ASP A 135 6.31 -14.51 7.71
CA ASP A 135 4.97 -15.07 7.89
C ASP A 135 4.92 -15.94 9.15
N VAL A 136 3.79 -15.95 9.86
CA VAL A 136 3.59 -16.82 11.03
C VAL A 136 3.41 -18.28 10.65
N GLN A 137 2.99 -18.57 9.41
CA GLN A 137 2.76 -19.92 8.93
C GLN A 137 4.02 -20.50 8.29
N LYS A 138 4.43 -21.70 8.74
CA LYS A 138 5.55 -22.42 8.13
C LYS A 138 5.28 -22.72 6.65
N ASP A 139 4.05 -23.09 6.31
CA ASP A 139 3.62 -23.38 4.93
C ASP A 139 3.82 -22.17 4.00
N ALA A 140 3.62 -20.95 4.49
CA ALA A 140 3.87 -19.73 3.71
C ALA A 140 5.38 -19.55 3.43
N ILE A 141 6.22 -19.80 4.44
CA ILE A 141 7.68 -19.75 4.28
C ILE A 141 8.15 -20.79 3.27
N GLU A 142 7.63 -22.03 3.35
CA GLU A 142 7.95 -23.11 2.41
C GLU A 142 7.45 -22.81 1.00
N SER A 143 6.25 -22.24 0.86
CA SER A 143 5.69 -21.82 -0.43
C SER A 143 6.51 -20.71 -1.08
N THR A 144 6.88 -19.69 -0.29
CA THR A 144 7.74 -18.58 -0.73
C THR A 144 9.11 -19.09 -1.16
N SER A 145 9.75 -19.94 -0.34
CA SER A 145 11.04 -20.58 -0.66
C SER A 145 10.96 -21.38 -1.96
N SER A 146 9.90 -22.18 -2.13
CA SER A 146 9.70 -22.99 -3.34
C SER A 146 9.51 -22.15 -4.59
N LEU A 147 8.72 -21.07 -4.51
CA LEU A 147 8.51 -20.15 -5.63
C LEU A 147 9.82 -19.45 -6.05
N LEU A 148 10.60 -19.00 -5.08
CA LEU A 148 11.89 -18.35 -5.32
C LEU A 148 12.87 -19.33 -5.99
N ASN A 149 13.01 -20.55 -5.47
CA ASN A 149 13.85 -21.60 -6.05
C ASN A 149 13.45 -21.94 -7.50
N GLN A 150 12.14 -22.11 -7.75
CA GLN A 150 11.64 -22.43 -9.08
C GLN A 150 11.89 -21.30 -10.09
N THR A 151 11.73 -20.05 -9.65
CA THR A 151 11.81 -18.89 -10.57
C THR A 151 13.25 -18.48 -10.86
N LEU A 152 14.14 -18.59 -9.88
CA LEU A 152 15.52 -18.11 -9.98
C LEU A 152 16.49 -19.17 -10.53
N GLY A 153 16.08 -20.44 -10.51
CA GLY A 153 16.89 -21.57 -10.97
C GLY A 153 18.12 -21.81 -10.09
N SER A 154 18.84 -22.91 -10.34
CA SER A 154 20.06 -23.32 -9.61
C SER A 154 21.27 -22.39 -9.77
N LYS A 155 21.08 -21.09 -10.02
CA LYS A 155 22.16 -20.10 -9.90
C LYS A 155 22.47 -19.98 -8.41
N GLU A 156 23.67 -20.43 -8.04
CA GLU A 156 24.25 -20.50 -6.67
C GLU A 156 24.25 -19.16 -5.89
N SER A 157 23.65 -18.08 -6.41
CA SER A 157 23.68 -16.72 -5.85
C SER A 157 22.47 -16.38 -4.96
N PHE A 158 21.48 -17.27 -4.84
CA PHE A 158 20.33 -17.07 -3.96
C PHE A 158 20.33 -18.11 -2.84
N SER A 159 21.09 -17.83 -1.78
CA SER A 159 20.84 -18.53 -0.51
C SER A 159 19.44 -18.14 -0.01
N ILE A 160 18.73 -19.10 0.56
CA ILE A 160 17.38 -18.94 1.12
C ILE A 160 17.36 -19.31 2.63
N TYR A 161 18.51 -19.74 3.18
CA TYR A 161 18.65 -20.16 4.58
C TYR A 161 19.97 -19.67 5.20
N ALA A 162 19.88 -19.30 6.49
CA ALA A 162 20.85 -18.52 7.25
C ALA A 162 22.07 -19.32 7.78
N GLU A 163 22.76 -20.10 6.95
CA GLU A 163 24.04 -20.72 7.33
C GLU A 163 25.11 -20.49 6.25
N GLY A 164 25.88 -19.42 6.41
CA GLY A 164 27.12 -19.19 5.65
C GLY A 164 27.26 -17.80 5.03
N MET A 165 28.51 -17.33 4.91
CA MET A 165 28.90 -15.99 4.46
C MET A 165 28.70 -15.75 2.95
N GLN A 166 27.49 -15.93 2.42
CA GLN A 166 27.07 -15.36 1.13
C GLN A 166 26.04 -14.24 1.35
N LYS A 167 26.08 -13.19 0.52
CA LYS A 167 25.15 -12.06 0.61
C LYS A 167 23.74 -12.50 0.20
N GLU A 168 23.01 -13.06 1.15
CA GLU A 168 21.64 -13.52 0.99
C GLU A 168 20.72 -12.38 0.53
N ARG A 169 20.11 -12.56 -0.66
CA ARG A 169 19.21 -11.59 -1.27
C ARG A 169 17.81 -11.62 -0.68
N VAL A 170 17.39 -12.78 -0.17
CA VAL A 170 16.09 -12.96 0.47
C VAL A 170 16.27 -13.72 1.77
N LYS A 171 15.81 -13.13 2.87
CA LYS A 171 15.82 -13.77 4.18
C LYS A 171 14.39 -14.04 4.62
N LEU A 172 14.06 -15.31 4.83
CA LEU A 172 12.72 -15.75 5.22
C LEU A 172 12.65 -16.01 6.73
N PHE A 173 11.63 -15.45 7.39
CA PHE A 173 11.44 -15.59 8.83
C PHE A 173 10.05 -16.14 9.12
N ASN A 174 9.99 -17.33 9.74
CA ASN A 174 8.75 -17.84 10.28
C ASN A 174 8.40 -17.13 11.60
N MET A 175 7.91 -15.90 11.48
CA MET A 175 7.73 -14.98 12.60
C MET A 175 6.61 -13.98 12.31
N CYS A 176 5.96 -13.50 13.38
CA CYS A 176 4.96 -12.44 13.26
C CYS A 176 5.60 -11.11 12.85
N HIS A 177 4.96 -10.38 11.92
CA HIS A 177 5.39 -9.05 11.50
C HIS A 177 5.55 -8.03 12.65
N SER A 178 4.87 -8.23 13.79
CA SER A 178 5.06 -7.37 14.97
C SER A 178 6.50 -7.38 15.50
N LYS A 179 7.31 -8.37 15.08
CA LYS A 179 8.72 -8.52 15.43
C LYS A 179 9.68 -8.08 14.32
N MET A 180 9.21 -7.38 13.29
CA MET A 180 10.06 -6.99 12.14
C MET A 180 11.29 -6.16 12.49
N GLU A 181 11.26 -5.42 13.59
CA GLU A 181 12.43 -4.64 14.03
C GLU A 181 13.59 -5.55 14.48
N GLU A 182 13.29 -6.79 14.91
CA GLU A 182 14.29 -7.77 15.36
C GLU A 182 15.10 -8.38 14.20
N ILE A 183 14.59 -8.32 12.96
CA ILE A 183 15.27 -8.91 11.79
C ILE A 183 16.07 -7.91 10.98
N VAL A 184 15.85 -6.61 11.21
CA VAL A 184 16.55 -5.54 10.49
C VAL A 184 17.87 -5.27 11.22
N PRO A 185 19.04 -5.35 10.55
CA PRO A 185 20.30 -5.06 11.20
C PRO A 185 20.33 -3.61 11.72
N GLU A 186 21.00 -3.38 12.84
CA GLU A 186 21.15 -2.04 13.40
C GLU A 186 21.73 -1.06 12.37
N ASN A 187 21.25 0.18 12.38
CA ASN A 187 21.63 1.25 11.45
C ASN A 187 21.34 0.98 9.96
N SER A 188 20.52 -0.04 9.65
CA SER A 188 20.00 -0.24 8.29
C SER A 188 18.90 0.76 7.96
N SER A 189 18.81 1.13 6.68
CA SER A 189 17.72 1.97 6.16
C SER A 189 16.78 1.12 5.31
N VAL A 190 15.53 1.02 5.73
CA VAL A 190 14.49 0.27 4.98
C VAL A 190 13.79 1.23 4.03
N ARG A 191 13.82 0.93 2.72
CA ARG A 191 13.12 1.72 1.70
C ARG A 191 11.62 1.50 1.77
N MET A 192 11.21 0.26 1.99
CA MET A 192 9.81 -0.12 1.85
C MET A 192 9.41 -1.28 2.76
N VAL A 193 8.19 -1.20 3.29
CA VAL A 193 7.51 -2.30 4.00
C VAL A 193 6.14 -2.52 3.36
N ALA A 194 5.84 -3.76 2.93
CA ALA A 194 4.53 -4.13 2.41
C ALA A 194 3.79 -5.09 3.35
N PHE A 195 2.47 -4.94 3.37
CA PHE A 195 1.53 -5.79 4.09
C PHE A 195 0.38 -6.18 3.17
N ASN A 196 0.05 -7.46 3.14
CA ASN A 196 -1.19 -8.02 2.59
C ASN A 196 -1.98 -8.64 3.75
N LEU A 197 -2.86 -7.85 4.35
CA LEU A 197 -3.57 -8.20 5.58
C LEU A 197 -4.78 -9.08 5.27
N GLY A 198 -4.75 -10.31 5.76
CA GLY A 198 -5.79 -11.30 5.59
C GLY A 198 -5.32 -12.71 5.99
N TYR A 199 -5.71 -13.71 5.20
CA TYR A 199 -5.29 -15.10 5.38
C TYR A 199 -4.46 -15.57 4.18
N LEU A 200 -3.67 -16.64 4.39
CA LEU A 200 -2.92 -17.32 3.34
C LEU A 200 -3.86 -17.98 2.30
N PRO A 201 -3.80 -17.61 1.00
CA PRO A 201 -4.60 -18.27 -0.03
C PRO A 201 -4.22 -19.74 -0.19
N GLY A 202 -5.20 -20.64 -0.03
CA GLY A 202 -4.98 -22.09 -0.08
C GLY A 202 -4.54 -22.72 1.24
N GLY A 203 -4.25 -21.91 2.27
CA GLY A 203 -3.89 -22.36 3.60
C GLY A 203 -5.06 -22.41 4.59
N ASN A 204 -4.73 -22.52 5.87
CA ASN A 204 -5.72 -22.49 6.95
C ASN A 204 -6.30 -21.07 7.15
N LYS A 205 -7.57 -20.88 6.76
CA LYS A 205 -8.30 -19.60 6.87
C LYS A 205 -8.59 -19.14 8.30
N SER A 206 -8.35 -19.97 9.31
CA SER A 206 -8.43 -19.53 10.72
C SER A 206 -7.21 -18.74 11.16
N ILE A 207 -6.10 -18.83 10.42
CA ILE A 207 -4.90 -18.05 10.65
C ILE A 207 -5.01 -16.79 9.80
N ILE A 208 -5.19 -15.66 10.48
CA ILE A 208 -5.38 -14.34 9.88
C ILE A 208 -4.41 -13.35 10.52
N THR A 209 -4.11 -12.26 9.81
CA THR A 209 -3.61 -11.05 10.43
C THR A 209 -4.64 -10.48 11.41
N VAL A 210 -4.16 -9.83 12.46
CA VAL A 210 -5.02 -9.27 13.51
C VAL A 210 -4.56 -7.88 13.90
N SER A 211 -5.52 -7.00 14.19
CA SER A 211 -5.29 -5.57 14.41
C SER A 211 -4.23 -5.28 15.47
N ASN A 212 -4.16 -6.09 16.53
CA ASN A 212 -3.19 -5.92 17.63
C ASN A 212 -1.74 -6.12 17.16
N THR A 213 -1.44 -7.12 16.33
CA THR A 213 -0.08 -7.32 15.82
C THR A 213 0.24 -6.36 14.68
N THR A 214 -0.77 -6.02 13.87
CA THR A 214 -0.65 -5.08 12.76
C THR A 214 -0.28 -3.67 13.22
N VAL A 215 -0.88 -3.14 14.29
CA VAL A 215 -0.49 -1.81 14.82
C VAL A 215 0.94 -1.79 15.36
N LEU A 216 1.39 -2.87 16.00
CA LEU A 216 2.77 -2.99 16.49
C LEU A 216 3.76 -3.01 15.32
N ALA A 217 3.43 -3.73 14.25
CA ALA A 217 4.23 -3.76 13.03
C ALA A 217 4.26 -2.41 12.31
N LEU A 218 3.13 -1.69 12.23
CA LEU A 218 3.08 -0.34 11.65
C LEU A 218 3.98 0.63 12.42
N ARG A 219 3.98 0.55 13.76
CA ARG A 219 4.89 1.34 14.61
C ARG A 219 6.35 0.98 14.39
N ALA A 220 6.67 -0.30 14.21
CA ALA A 220 8.03 -0.74 13.86
C ALA A 220 8.44 -0.21 12.48
N ALA A 221 7.56 -0.35 11.48
CA ALA A 221 7.77 0.17 10.13
C ALA A 221 8.03 1.68 10.13
N GLU A 222 7.26 2.47 10.88
CA GLU A 222 7.45 3.92 11.02
C GLU A 222 8.88 4.30 11.47
N ARG A 223 9.44 3.53 12.41
CA ARG A 223 10.78 3.76 12.98
C ARG A 223 11.90 3.41 12.00
N ILE A 224 11.82 2.24 11.37
CA ILE A 224 12.90 1.70 10.51
C ILE A 224 12.89 2.28 9.09
N LEU A 225 11.76 2.84 8.64
CA LEU A 225 11.60 3.36 7.28
C LEU A 225 12.40 4.65 7.10
N MET A 226 13.21 4.70 6.03
CA MET A 226 13.99 5.88 5.68
C MET A 226 13.13 7.00 5.07
N PRO A 227 13.59 8.27 5.11
CA PRO A 227 12.99 9.35 4.31
C PRO A 227 12.93 8.97 2.82
N GLY A 228 11.83 9.29 2.15
CA GLY A 228 11.51 8.83 0.80
C GLY A 228 11.07 7.36 0.71
N GLY A 229 10.80 6.72 1.85
CA GLY A 229 10.32 5.34 1.92
C GLY A 229 8.79 5.21 1.93
N LEU A 230 8.31 3.99 1.71
CA LEU A 230 6.87 3.67 1.61
C LEU A 230 6.45 2.53 2.55
N ILE A 231 5.35 2.72 3.27
CA ILE A 231 4.56 1.63 3.83
C ILE A 231 3.36 1.39 2.91
N SER A 232 3.21 0.17 2.40
CA SER A 232 2.13 -0.22 1.50
C SER A 232 1.28 -1.30 2.14
N LEU A 233 -0.05 -1.14 2.14
CA LEU A 233 -0.98 -2.11 2.67
C LEU A 233 -2.08 -2.45 1.66
N VAL A 234 -2.34 -3.74 1.49
CA VAL A 234 -3.58 -4.26 0.90
C VAL A 234 -4.36 -4.93 2.01
N VAL A 235 -5.53 -4.40 2.35
CA VAL A 235 -6.36 -4.90 3.47
C VAL A 235 -7.57 -5.64 2.91
N TYR A 236 -7.66 -6.94 3.16
CA TYR A 236 -8.77 -7.78 2.72
C TYR A 236 -9.91 -7.75 3.76
N ILE A 237 -10.95 -6.95 3.54
CA ILE A 237 -12.01 -6.73 4.55
C ILE A 237 -12.96 -7.94 4.73
N GLY A 238 -13.04 -8.83 3.74
CA GLY A 238 -14.08 -9.86 3.65
C GLY A 238 -14.03 -11.02 4.65
N HIS A 239 -13.09 -11.02 5.60
CA HIS A 239 -12.95 -12.07 6.62
C HIS A 239 -13.23 -11.53 8.03
N PRO A 240 -13.51 -12.41 9.03
CA PRO A 240 -13.65 -11.99 10.42
C PRO A 240 -12.42 -11.20 10.89
N GLY A 241 -12.62 -10.04 11.52
CA GLY A 241 -11.53 -9.16 11.96
C GLY A 241 -10.98 -8.20 10.90
N GLY A 242 -11.30 -8.40 9.61
CA GLY A 242 -10.71 -7.60 8.52
C GLY A 242 -11.18 -6.13 8.51
N ARG A 243 -12.38 -5.84 9.03
CA ARG A 243 -12.88 -4.46 9.17
C ARG A 243 -12.17 -3.75 10.32
N GLU A 244 -12.07 -4.43 11.46
CA GLU A 244 -11.40 -3.94 12.67
C GLU A 244 -9.91 -3.68 12.40
N GLU A 245 -9.29 -4.52 11.57
CA GLU A 245 -7.91 -4.33 11.14
C GLU A 245 -7.75 -3.12 10.21
N LEU A 246 -8.68 -2.90 9.27
CA LEU A 246 -8.69 -1.68 8.46
C LEU A 246 -8.84 -0.41 9.31
N GLU A 247 -9.72 -0.41 10.30
CA GLU A 247 -9.92 0.74 11.19
C GLU A 247 -8.63 1.14 11.92
N VAL A 248 -7.86 0.15 12.37
CA VAL A 248 -6.55 0.37 13.00
C VAL A 248 -5.52 0.94 12.01
N VAL A 249 -5.49 0.43 10.77
CA VAL A 249 -4.61 0.95 9.71
C VAL A 249 -4.95 2.42 9.39
N GLU A 250 -6.24 2.73 9.24
CA GLU A 250 -6.72 4.08 8.96
C GLU A 250 -6.45 5.05 10.12
N ALA A 251 -6.69 4.63 11.35
CA ALA A 251 -6.40 5.41 12.54
C ALA A 251 -4.90 5.69 12.68
N PHE A 252 -4.05 4.68 12.45
CA PHE A 252 -2.60 4.85 12.45
C PHE A 252 -2.16 5.86 11.39
N GLY A 253 -2.54 5.65 10.13
CA GLY A 253 -2.15 6.53 9.02
C GLY A 253 -2.64 7.97 9.19
N SER A 254 -3.83 8.15 9.77
CA SER A 254 -4.41 9.48 10.06
C SER A 254 -3.72 10.20 11.22
N SER A 255 -3.02 9.46 12.09
CA SER A 255 -2.29 10.03 13.24
C SER A 255 -0.89 10.54 12.87
N LEU A 256 -0.37 10.16 11.69
CA LEU A 256 0.98 10.54 11.26
C LEU A 256 1.07 12.05 10.96
N PRO A 257 2.18 12.73 11.34
CA PRO A 257 2.35 14.16 11.06
C PRO A 257 2.36 14.46 9.56
N VAL A 258 1.46 15.34 9.11
CA VAL A 258 1.34 15.75 7.69
C VAL A 258 2.60 16.45 7.14
N SER A 259 3.45 16.99 8.03
CA SER A 259 4.76 17.55 7.71
C SER A 259 5.76 16.50 7.23
N ASP A 260 5.63 15.27 7.71
CA ASP A 260 6.59 14.19 7.48
C ASP A 260 6.01 13.08 6.61
N TRP A 261 4.68 12.98 6.48
CA TRP A 261 4.01 11.87 5.80
C TRP A 261 2.94 12.32 4.79
N VAL A 262 2.73 11.48 3.78
CA VAL A 262 1.59 11.52 2.87
C VAL A 262 0.88 10.17 2.92
N CYS A 263 -0.35 10.16 3.43
CA CYS A 263 -1.15 8.95 3.55
C CYS A 263 -2.33 9.00 2.58
N CYS A 264 -2.55 7.96 1.79
CA CYS A 264 -3.69 7.87 0.89
C CYS A 264 -4.36 6.49 0.95
N LYS A 265 -5.66 6.48 0.70
CA LYS A 265 -6.51 5.28 0.66
C LYS A 265 -7.24 5.20 -0.67
N LEU A 266 -7.20 4.04 -1.31
CA LEU A 266 -8.03 3.72 -2.46
C LEU A 266 -9.01 2.62 -2.06
N GLN A 267 -10.30 2.96 -2.13
CA GLN A 267 -11.40 2.10 -1.73
C GLN A 267 -12.54 2.19 -2.74
N MET A 268 -13.06 1.03 -3.13
CA MET A 268 -14.23 0.95 -4.00
C MET A 268 -15.50 1.33 -3.24
N LEU A 269 -16.28 2.26 -3.77
CA LEU A 269 -17.49 2.76 -3.09
C LEU A 269 -18.64 1.75 -3.10
N ASN A 270 -18.83 1.02 -4.19
CA ASN A 270 -19.93 0.06 -4.36
C ASN A 270 -19.49 -1.41 -4.25
N ARG A 271 -18.25 -1.67 -3.83
CA ARG A 271 -17.72 -3.01 -3.56
C ARG A 271 -17.10 -3.04 -2.16
N PRO A 272 -17.93 -3.05 -1.10
CA PRO A 272 -17.47 -2.82 0.27
C PRO A 272 -16.55 -3.92 0.83
N LEU A 273 -16.54 -5.12 0.22
CA LEU A 273 -15.65 -6.23 0.59
C LEU A 273 -14.40 -6.32 -0.30
N ALA A 274 -14.27 -5.44 -1.30
CA ALA A 274 -13.05 -5.41 -2.12
C ALA A 274 -11.85 -5.00 -1.27
N PRO A 275 -10.63 -5.50 -1.58
CA PRO A 275 -9.44 -5.11 -0.86
C PRO A 275 -9.21 -3.60 -0.94
N VAL A 276 -8.83 -3.00 0.19
CA VAL A 276 -8.51 -1.56 0.29
C VAL A 276 -7.02 -1.37 0.24
N LEU A 277 -6.57 -0.46 -0.60
CA LEU A 277 -5.17 -0.05 -0.68
C LEU A 277 -4.94 1.15 0.23
N VAL A 278 -3.89 1.08 1.04
CA VAL A 278 -3.41 2.21 1.84
C VAL A 278 -1.92 2.37 1.59
N PHE A 279 -1.50 3.60 1.30
CA PHE A 279 -0.09 3.96 1.14
C PHE A 279 0.27 5.04 2.15
N MET A 280 1.41 4.90 2.81
CA MET A 280 1.95 5.90 3.74
C MET A 280 3.39 6.20 3.32
N PHE A 281 3.59 7.31 2.63
CA PHE A 281 4.87 7.74 2.11
C PHE A 281 5.55 8.71 3.07
N LYS A 282 6.80 8.42 3.46
CA LYS A 282 7.61 9.28 4.33
C LYS A 282 8.36 10.28 3.46
N ARG A 283 8.13 11.58 3.68
CA ARG A 283 8.73 12.64 2.86
C ARG A 283 10.26 12.63 2.96
N GLU A 284 10.90 12.97 1.85
CA GLU A 284 12.33 13.34 1.83
C GLU A 284 12.46 14.68 2.57
N LYS A 285 13.37 14.77 3.55
CA LYS A 285 13.66 16.01 4.27
C LYS A 285 14.78 16.78 3.60
#